data_AF-A0A1K1MRD6-F1
#
_entry.id   AF-A0A1K1MRD6-F1
#
_cell.length_a   1.000
_cell.length_b   1.000
_cell.length_c   1.000
_cell.angle_alpha   90.00
_cell.angle_beta   90.00
_cell.angle_gamma   90.00
#
_symmetry.space_group_name_H-M   'P 1'
#
loop_
_entity.id
_entity.type
_entity.pdbx_description
1 polymer ?
#
loop_
_entity_poly.entity_id
_entity_poly.type
_entity_poly.pdbx_seq_one_letter_code
_entity_poly.pdbx_strand_id
1 'polypeptide(L)'
;MAGEEKKNKKTPPEGKKFVMNGARIKCDLCSKPEGKLRVTSNNLKLQDMLWANINDTNGAQNLVFDGVCNHSKYGDKKPPCKSVIQLKGWDKPASITVQDAPAIVMESRNYCVPHSNQKIEITDSGQTATESEIEENDEHKVVSVGGPSQVPFNSSGEYKVTGYNVDEGEVDKTSIKWAFRVDGKIWHLKSTGDNLRLKFNVENHIGKEVDVIPYIENPDGSVSVRTKIIDFPIFIDKYKLKGRQYKNDTFIIADDMCYGDGINLNTGHSIYSKERIENYGWMMRNTMNFSDERLWIAFENMIKDIFAWGELKGVALKMIAHFEGNTGTEFSNPILTKYAEEHPSTKRFCKEMEKLIVERLKKDNGVIGQIQHKFYNGNDGDRPRTYDMNYGHPRFKYNEDGWSGKKGLTILVNDTWAYEVSLTKFEEKGKNFKATYKVTLYDHFGLDEPDLEKKYYYMVGFRAWFVLQHLRNYKPFITKMEFEKTFNGFY
;
A
#
# COMPACT_ATOMS: atom_id res chain seq x y z
N MET A 1 41.88 -25.47 -5.93
CA MET A 1 42.03 -26.00 -4.56
C MET A 1 40.64 -26.20 -3.99
N ALA A 2 40.46 -27.34 -3.31
CA ALA A 2 39.29 -27.75 -2.54
C ALA A 2 37.99 -27.97 -3.33
N GLY A 3 37.80 -29.20 -3.81
CA GLY A 3 36.47 -29.78 -3.95
C GLY A 3 35.90 -30.01 -2.55
N GLU A 4 34.76 -29.40 -2.25
CA GLU A 4 33.98 -29.76 -1.07
C GLU A 4 33.12 -30.97 -1.41
N GLU A 5 33.63 -32.15 -1.05
CA GLU A 5 32.80 -33.33 -0.86
C GLU A 5 31.73 -33.02 0.18
N LYS A 6 30.47 -32.91 -0.27
CA LYS A 6 29.30 -32.91 0.60
C LYS A 6 29.36 -34.20 1.44
N LYS A 7 29.67 -34.05 2.72
CA LYS A 7 29.63 -35.11 3.73
C LYS A 7 28.29 -35.85 3.67
N ASN A 8 28.36 -37.09 3.20
CA ASN A 8 27.26 -38.03 3.18
C ASN A 8 26.72 -38.20 4.62
N LYS A 9 25.43 -37.93 4.83
CA LYS A 9 24.77 -38.02 6.13
C LYS A 9 24.72 -39.50 6.55
N LYS A 10 25.64 -39.85 7.46
CA LYS A 10 25.74 -41.08 8.27
C LYS A 10 24.51 -42.02 8.22
N THR A 11 24.56 -43.02 7.34
CA THR A 11 23.84 -44.27 7.55
C THR A 11 24.27 -44.85 8.92
N PRO A 12 23.36 -45.37 9.76
CA PRO A 12 23.76 -46.05 10.99
C PRO A 12 24.80 -47.14 10.67
N PRO A 13 25.83 -47.35 11.50
CA PRO A 13 26.74 -48.49 11.34
C PRO A 13 25.91 -49.77 11.19
N GLU A 14 26.25 -50.65 10.24
CA GLU A 14 25.43 -51.82 9.88
C GLU A 14 24.98 -52.65 11.11
N GLY A 15 25.86 -52.80 12.11
CA GLY A 15 25.58 -53.51 13.36
C GLY A 15 24.54 -52.86 14.29
N LYS A 16 24.17 -51.60 14.05
CA LYS A 16 23.18 -50.83 14.83
C LYS A 16 21.82 -50.72 14.14
N LYS A 17 21.63 -51.32 12.96
CA LYS A 17 20.32 -51.35 12.31
C LYS A 17 19.32 -52.13 13.18
N PHE A 18 18.18 -51.52 13.47
CA PHE A 18 17.04 -52.17 14.10
C PHE A 18 16.49 -53.33 13.29
N VAL A 19 15.98 -54.35 13.96
CA VAL A 19 15.54 -55.58 13.32
C VAL A 19 14.03 -55.57 13.14
N MET A 20 13.57 -55.99 11.97
CA MET A 20 12.16 -56.00 11.60
C MET A 20 11.66 -57.40 11.30
N ASN A 21 10.34 -57.56 11.24
CA ASN A 21 9.70 -58.79 10.83
C ASN A 21 10.18 -59.22 9.44
N GLY A 22 10.60 -60.47 9.30
CA GLY A 22 11.19 -61.00 8.08
C GLY A 22 12.72 -60.92 8.01
N ALA A 23 13.39 -60.33 9.01
CA ALA A 23 14.84 -60.34 9.14
C ALA A 23 15.44 -61.75 9.03
N ARG A 24 16.64 -61.87 8.48
CA ARG A 24 17.32 -63.17 8.34
C ARG A 24 18.15 -63.48 9.57
N ILE A 25 18.07 -64.72 10.01
CA ILE A 25 18.80 -65.25 11.15
C ILE A 25 19.58 -66.50 10.75
N LYS A 26 20.65 -66.83 11.48
CA LYS A 26 21.50 -67.98 11.19
C LYS A 26 21.74 -68.83 12.43
N CYS A 27 21.64 -70.16 12.27
CA CYS A 27 21.99 -71.16 13.27
C CYS A 27 22.82 -72.28 12.62
N ASP A 28 24.09 -72.44 13.02
CA ASP A 28 25.01 -73.39 12.39
C ASP A 28 24.66 -74.86 12.66
N LEU A 29 23.82 -75.15 13.67
CA LEU A 29 23.35 -76.50 13.95
C LEU A 29 22.08 -76.86 13.18
N CYS A 30 21.47 -75.94 12.44
CA CYS A 30 20.33 -76.28 11.59
C CYS A 30 20.82 -76.81 10.25
N SER A 31 20.22 -77.90 9.73
CA SER A 31 20.53 -78.41 8.39
C SER A 31 20.22 -77.41 7.27
N LYS A 32 19.35 -76.43 7.55
CA LYS A 32 19.13 -75.22 6.77
C LYS A 32 19.53 -74.03 7.65
N PRO A 33 20.80 -73.59 7.60
CA PRO A 33 21.34 -72.65 8.59
C PRO A 33 20.62 -71.30 8.62
N GLU A 34 20.02 -70.88 7.49
CA GLU A 34 19.27 -69.64 7.38
C GLU A 34 17.81 -69.81 7.80
N GLY A 35 17.30 -68.84 8.56
CA GLY A 35 15.92 -68.76 9.01
C GLY A 35 15.39 -67.33 8.96
N LYS A 36 14.14 -67.16 9.37
CA LYS A 36 13.48 -65.84 9.45
C LYS A 36 13.06 -65.51 10.87
N LEU A 37 13.25 -64.25 11.25
CA LEU A 37 12.67 -63.69 12.46
C LEU A 37 11.23 -63.26 12.19
N ARG A 38 10.31 -63.71 13.03
CA ARG A 38 8.91 -63.27 13.02
C ARG A 38 8.63 -62.47 14.28
N VAL A 39 8.16 -61.23 14.11
CA VAL A 39 7.80 -60.35 15.23
C VAL A 39 6.38 -60.64 15.66
N THR A 40 6.19 -60.87 16.96
CA THR A 40 4.89 -61.08 17.59
C THR A 40 4.73 -60.26 18.87
N SER A 41 5.78 -59.57 19.31
CA SER A 41 5.83 -58.84 20.57
C SER A 41 5.00 -57.55 20.61
N ASN A 42 4.70 -56.95 19.45
CA ASN A 42 4.02 -55.65 19.34
C ASN A 42 3.40 -55.44 17.95
N ASN A 43 2.72 -54.29 17.79
CA ASN A 43 2.11 -53.84 16.52
C ASN A 43 2.76 -52.56 15.94
N LEU A 44 3.92 -52.14 16.45
CA LEU A 44 4.64 -50.97 15.95
C LEU A 44 5.42 -51.33 14.68
N LYS A 45 5.42 -50.42 13.70
CA LYS A 45 6.04 -50.65 12.41
C LYS A 45 7.30 -49.80 12.21
N LEU A 46 8.32 -50.41 11.62
CA LEU A 46 9.50 -49.78 11.02
C LEU A 46 9.50 -50.19 9.54
N GLN A 47 9.55 -49.22 8.62
CA GLN A 47 9.44 -49.46 7.16
C GLN A 47 8.27 -50.41 6.81
N ASP A 48 7.08 -50.11 7.32
CA ASP A 48 5.83 -50.88 7.16
C ASP A 48 5.81 -52.33 7.71
N MET A 49 6.93 -52.80 8.27
CA MET A 49 7.09 -54.12 8.87
C MET A 49 7.12 -54.01 10.40
N LEU A 50 6.63 -55.03 11.12
CA LEU A 50 6.63 -55.02 12.58
C LEU A 50 8.06 -54.93 13.15
N TRP A 51 8.25 -54.11 14.19
CA TRP A 51 9.55 -53.82 14.77
C TRP A 51 9.89 -54.79 15.90
N ALA A 52 11.01 -55.52 15.81
CA ALA A 52 11.38 -56.54 16.78
C ALA A 52 11.89 -55.95 18.12
N ASN A 53 11.52 -56.57 19.24
CA ASN A 53 12.02 -56.24 20.56
C ASN A 53 12.38 -57.51 21.37
N ILE A 54 13.02 -57.35 22.53
CA ILE A 54 13.55 -58.50 23.28
C ILE A 54 12.49 -59.50 23.76
N ASN A 55 11.19 -59.22 23.63
CA ASN A 55 10.12 -60.17 23.97
C ASN A 55 9.82 -61.17 22.85
N ASP A 56 10.42 -61.04 21.67
CA ASP A 56 10.35 -62.03 20.58
C ASP A 56 11.25 -63.25 20.87
N THR A 57 10.87 -64.06 21.88
CA THR A 57 11.69 -65.15 22.45
C THR A 57 11.04 -66.54 22.39
N ASN A 58 9.86 -66.69 21.80
CA ASN A 58 9.26 -68.00 21.57
C ASN A 58 9.95 -68.66 20.36
N GLY A 59 10.89 -69.57 20.58
CA GLY A 59 11.66 -70.20 19.52
C GLY A 59 10.82 -70.83 18.39
N ALA A 60 9.68 -71.44 18.72
CA ALA A 60 8.81 -72.08 17.73
C ALA A 60 8.03 -71.06 16.85
N GLN A 61 7.91 -69.81 17.31
CA GLN A 61 7.16 -68.76 16.63
C GLN A 61 8.05 -67.67 16.04
N ASN A 62 9.03 -67.19 16.80
CA ASN A 62 9.82 -66.00 16.50
C ASN A 62 11.09 -66.30 15.71
N LEU A 63 11.75 -67.45 15.91
CA LEU A 63 13.00 -67.80 15.23
C LEU A 63 12.79 -69.04 14.37
N VAL A 64 12.29 -68.82 13.15
CA VAL A 64 11.77 -69.89 12.29
C VAL A 64 12.88 -70.45 11.40
N PHE A 65 13.21 -71.72 11.62
CA PHE A 65 14.13 -72.51 10.80
C PHE A 65 13.42 -73.74 10.21
N ASP A 66 13.55 -73.95 8.89
CA ASP A 66 12.88 -75.03 8.15
C ASP A 66 13.67 -76.34 8.08
N GLY A 67 14.81 -76.43 8.78
CA GLY A 67 15.69 -77.61 8.80
C GLY A 67 15.52 -78.48 10.06
N VAL A 68 16.33 -79.54 10.12
CA VAL A 68 16.47 -80.39 11.32
C VAL A 68 17.67 -79.96 12.15
N CYS A 69 17.61 -80.22 13.46
CA CYS A 69 18.68 -79.90 14.38
C CYS A 69 19.78 -80.98 14.34
N ASN A 70 20.98 -80.61 13.89
CA ASN A 70 22.18 -81.45 13.83
C ASN A 70 22.93 -81.53 15.18
N HIS A 71 22.31 -81.12 16.29
CA HIS A 71 22.95 -81.21 17.59
C HIS A 71 23.31 -82.67 17.93
N SER A 72 24.55 -82.91 18.36
CA SER A 72 25.13 -84.24 18.62
C SER A 72 24.25 -85.15 19.49
N LYS A 73 23.61 -84.58 20.53
CA LYS A 73 22.64 -85.28 21.40
C LYS A 73 21.52 -86.07 20.69
N TYR A 74 21.15 -85.70 19.45
CA TYR A 74 20.07 -86.37 18.71
C TYR A 74 20.54 -87.59 17.91
N GLY A 75 21.85 -87.83 17.83
CA GLY A 75 22.41 -88.93 17.03
C GLY A 75 21.86 -88.93 15.60
N ASP A 76 21.39 -90.09 15.15
CA ASP A 76 20.85 -90.28 13.80
C ASP A 76 19.40 -89.75 13.65
N LYS A 77 18.63 -89.66 14.75
CA LYS A 77 17.23 -89.22 14.75
C LYS A 77 17.11 -87.73 14.99
N LYS A 78 17.38 -86.93 13.95
CA LYS A 78 17.40 -85.47 14.01
C LYS A 78 15.99 -84.86 13.92
N PRO A 79 15.49 -84.19 14.97
CA PRO A 79 14.16 -83.58 14.94
C PRO A 79 14.15 -82.24 14.18
N PRO A 80 12.98 -81.77 13.69
CA PRO A 80 12.83 -80.42 13.17
C PRO A 80 13.26 -79.35 14.16
N CYS A 81 14.00 -78.31 13.74
CA CYS A 81 14.46 -77.25 14.64
C CYS A 81 13.31 -76.59 15.40
N LYS A 82 12.19 -76.33 14.71
CA LYS A 82 10.98 -75.72 15.30
C LYS A 82 10.40 -76.53 16.48
N SER A 83 10.58 -77.85 16.53
CA SER A 83 10.03 -78.68 17.61
C SER A 83 10.91 -78.73 18.85
N VAL A 84 12.16 -78.27 18.76
CA VAL A 84 13.14 -78.42 19.84
C VAL A 84 13.88 -77.13 20.23
N ILE A 85 13.68 -76.05 19.48
CA ILE A 85 14.30 -74.76 19.75
C ILE A 85 13.75 -74.15 21.04
N GLN A 86 14.66 -73.84 21.98
CA GLN A 86 14.36 -73.08 23.18
C GLN A 86 15.37 -71.95 23.28
N LEU A 87 14.92 -70.74 23.60
CA LEU A 87 15.75 -69.54 23.54
C LEU A 87 16.13 -69.07 24.94
N LYS A 88 17.40 -68.70 25.10
CA LYS A 88 17.94 -68.16 26.36
C LYS A 88 17.47 -66.73 26.62
N GLY A 89 17.20 -65.99 25.56
CA GLY A 89 16.94 -64.55 25.60
C GLY A 89 17.95 -63.78 24.75
N TRP A 90 17.59 -62.54 24.42
CA TRP A 90 18.40 -61.66 23.58
C TRP A 90 19.52 -61.00 24.37
N ASP A 91 20.75 -61.11 23.87
CA ASP A 91 21.94 -60.39 24.32
C ASP A 91 22.19 -59.17 23.43
N LYS A 92 22.80 -58.12 24.00
CA LYS A 92 23.10 -56.83 23.34
C LYS A 92 21.89 -56.16 22.65
N PRO A 93 20.77 -55.91 23.34
CA PRO A 93 19.71 -55.09 22.78
C PRO A 93 20.14 -53.61 22.68
N ALA A 94 19.39 -52.82 21.92
CA ALA A 94 19.57 -51.38 21.90
C ALA A 94 19.12 -50.72 23.22
N SER A 95 19.61 -49.51 23.49
CA SER A 95 19.17 -48.71 24.65
C SER A 95 17.78 -48.10 24.51
N ILE A 96 17.24 -48.06 23.28
CA ILE A 96 15.88 -47.58 23.01
C ILE A 96 14.87 -48.72 23.14
N THR A 97 13.67 -48.39 23.59
CA THR A 97 12.56 -49.32 23.76
C THR A 97 11.53 -49.21 22.64
N VAL A 98 10.93 -50.35 22.27
CA VAL A 98 9.80 -50.51 21.37
C VAL A 98 8.68 -51.16 22.16
N GLN A 99 7.61 -50.40 22.45
CA GLN A 99 6.53 -50.81 23.35
C GLN A 99 7.09 -51.33 24.68
N ASP A 100 7.81 -50.46 25.39
CA ASP A 100 8.37 -50.65 26.73
C ASP A 100 9.42 -51.77 26.90
N ALA A 101 9.83 -52.43 25.80
CA ALA A 101 10.89 -53.43 25.80
C ALA A 101 12.06 -53.00 24.90
N PRO A 102 13.33 -53.22 25.30
CA PRO A 102 14.50 -52.90 24.46
C PRO A 102 14.40 -53.45 23.03
N ALA A 103 14.78 -52.63 22.04
CA ALA A 103 14.75 -53.02 20.63
C ALA A 103 15.87 -54.02 20.29
N ILE A 104 15.60 -54.91 19.33
CA ILE A 104 16.63 -55.79 18.75
C ILE A 104 17.34 -55.04 17.61
N VAL A 105 18.66 -55.12 17.58
CA VAL A 105 19.53 -54.58 16.53
C VAL A 105 20.38 -55.69 15.90
N MET A 106 21.01 -55.43 14.76
CA MET A 106 21.83 -56.41 14.02
C MET A 106 22.91 -57.10 14.87
N GLU A 107 23.51 -56.40 15.82
CA GLU A 107 24.51 -56.99 16.72
C GLU A 107 23.93 -57.86 17.85
N SER A 108 22.61 -57.79 18.07
CA SER A 108 21.90 -58.59 19.06
C SER A 108 21.96 -60.07 18.70
N ARG A 109 21.98 -60.93 19.71
CA ARG A 109 22.14 -62.39 19.55
C ARG A 109 21.18 -63.12 20.46
N ASN A 110 20.74 -64.29 20.03
CA ASN A 110 20.03 -65.22 20.92
C ASN A 110 20.80 -66.55 20.98
N TYR A 111 20.48 -67.39 21.95
CA TYR A 111 21.15 -68.66 22.16
C TYR A 111 20.13 -69.79 22.30
N CYS A 112 20.31 -70.86 21.55
CA CYS A 112 19.51 -72.07 21.67
C CYS A 112 20.00 -72.90 22.87
N VAL A 113 19.10 -73.19 23.81
CA VAL A 113 19.34 -73.85 25.11
C VAL A 113 18.46 -75.10 25.28
N PRO A 114 18.69 -75.96 26.30
CA PRO A 114 19.83 -76.02 27.23
C PRO A 114 21.08 -76.70 26.68
N HIS A 115 21.06 -77.20 25.44
CA HIS A 115 21.99 -78.28 25.08
C HIS A 115 23.28 -77.88 24.35
N SER A 116 23.28 -76.77 23.61
CA SER A 116 24.48 -76.30 22.90
C SER A 116 24.91 -74.89 23.25
N ASN A 117 24.05 -74.10 23.91
CA ASN A 117 24.20 -72.65 23.96
C ASN A 117 24.52 -72.10 22.55
N GLN A 118 23.91 -72.71 21.52
CA GLN A 118 24.24 -72.43 20.13
C GLN A 118 23.78 -71.03 19.80
N LYS A 119 24.73 -70.21 19.38
CA LYS A 119 24.47 -68.84 18.99
C LYS A 119 23.59 -68.79 17.74
N ILE A 120 22.60 -67.91 17.79
CA ILE A 120 21.77 -67.51 16.67
C ILE A 120 22.09 -66.05 16.36
N GLU A 121 22.53 -65.82 15.14
CA GLU A 121 22.93 -64.50 14.64
C GLU A 121 21.83 -63.89 13.78
N ILE A 122 21.78 -62.56 13.74
CA ILE A 122 20.98 -61.81 12.76
C ILE A 122 21.93 -61.44 11.62
N THR A 123 21.60 -61.88 10.41
CA THR A 123 22.44 -61.70 9.22
C THR A 123 21.91 -60.63 8.27
N ASP A 124 20.63 -60.27 8.42
CA ASP A 124 19.96 -59.21 7.65
C ASP A 124 18.86 -58.61 8.54
N SER A 125 18.87 -57.29 8.75
CA SER A 125 17.93 -56.60 9.63
C SER A 125 16.49 -56.60 9.13
N GLY A 126 16.28 -56.95 7.85
CA GLY A 126 15.04 -56.73 7.12
C GLY A 126 14.87 -55.30 6.60
N GLN A 127 15.70 -54.34 7.05
CA GLN A 127 15.61 -52.96 6.57
C GLN A 127 16.07 -52.84 5.12
N THR A 128 15.27 -52.20 4.30
CA THR A 128 15.65 -51.82 2.95
C THR A 128 16.26 -50.42 2.98
N ALA A 129 17.49 -50.29 2.47
CA ALA A 129 18.02 -48.99 2.08
C ALA A 129 17.40 -48.64 0.72
N THR A 130 16.11 -48.33 0.71
CA THR A 130 15.57 -47.54 -0.37
C THR A 130 16.04 -46.12 -0.11
N GLU A 131 16.98 -45.64 -0.91
CA GLU A 131 16.87 -44.24 -1.34
C GLU A 131 15.45 -44.14 -1.86
N SER A 132 14.55 -43.61 -1.04
CA SER A 132 13.34 -43.04 -1.59
C SER A 132 13.86 -42.09 -2.65
N GLU A 133 13.57 -42.37 -3.92
CA GLU A 133 13.48 -41.34 -4.93
C GLU A 133 12.70 -40.23 -4.23
N ILE A 134 13.43 -39.19 -3.80
CA ILE A 134 12.83 -37.90 -3.66
C ILE A 134 12.50 -37.64 -5.12
N GLU A 135 11.26 -37.95 -5.53
CA GLU A 135 10.64 -37.09 -6.51
C GLU A 135 10.89 -35.70 -5.94
N GLU A 136 11.86 -34.98 -6.50
CA GLU A 136 11.79 -33.53 -6.51
C GLU A 136 10.44 -33.28 -7.16
N ASN A 137 9.38 -33.26 -6.34
CA ASN A 137 8.26 -32.41 -6.65
C ASN A 137 8.94 -31.07 -6.80
N ASP A 138 9.12 -30.65 -8.05
CA ASP A 138 9.42 -29.29 -8.43
C ASP A 138 8.28 -28.47 -7.85
N GLU A 139 8.39 -28.18 -6.55
CA GLU A 139 7.36 -27.50 -5.79
C GLU A 139 7.44 -26.06 -6.31
N HIS A 140 6.63 -25.78 -7.33
CA HIS A 140 6.62 -24.49 -7.99
C HIS A 140 6.32 -23.43 -6.94
N LYS A 141 7.24 -22.47 -6.83
CA LYS A 141 7.21 -21.40 -5.85
C LYS A 141 7.40 -20.08 -6.57
N VAL A 142 6.63 -19.10 -6.09
CA VAL A 142 6.88 -17.71 -6.40
C VAL A 142 8.07 -17.26 -5.55
N VAL A 143 9.09 -16.66 -6.17
CA VAL A 143 10.28 -16.18 -5.46
C VAL A 143 10.41 -14.66 -5.48
N SER A 144 9.70 -13.97 -6.38
CA SER A 144 9.67 -12.50 -6.37
C SER A 144 8.37 -11.93 -6.91
N VAL A 145 8.01 -10.76 -6.41
CA VAL A 145 6.82 -10.01 -6.81
C VAL A 145 7.14 -8.52 -6.88
N GLY A 146 6.63 -7.86 -7.91
CA GLY A 146 6.68 -6.43 -8.09
C GLY A 146 5.32 -5.77 -7.89
N GLY A 147 5.33 -4.52 -7.45
CA GLY A 147 4.13 -3.72 -7.22
C GLY A 147 4.47 -2.37 -6.57
N PRO A 148 3.48 -1.51 -6.35
CA PRO A 148 3.69 -0.18 -5.78
C PRO A 148 4.00 -0.23 -4.28
N SER A 149 4.91 0.64 -3.84
CA SER A 149 5.23 0.81 -2.41
C SER A 149 4.20 1.68 -1.68
N GLN A 150 3.38 2.44 -2.41
CA GLN A 150 2.30 3.26 -1.85
C GLN A 150 1.10 3.27 -2.79
N VAL A 151 -0.10 3.14 -2.24
CA VAL A 151 -1.35 3.24 -3.01
C VAL A 151 -2.33 4.15 -2.26
N PRO A 152 -2.94 5.13 -2.93
CA PRO A 152 -3.95 5.94 -2.29
C PRO A 152 -5.22 5.17 -1.90
N PHE A 153 -5.90 5.62 -0.86
CA PHE A 153 -7.18 5.08 -0.47
C PHE A 153 -8.21 5.19 -1.60
N ASN A 154 -9.04 4.15 -1.73
CA ASN A 154 -10.04 3.96 -2.77
C ASN A 154 -9.46 3.84 -4.21
N SER A 155 -8.13 3.72 -4.34
CA SER A 155 -7.43 3.39 -5.59
C SER A 155 -7.04 1.92 -5.66
N SER A 156 -6.52 1.49 -6.81
CA SER A 156 -6.01 0.13 -7.02
C SER A 156 -4.51 0.15 -7.27
N GLY A 157 -3.80 -0.81 -6.68
CA GLY A 157 -2.42 -1.15 -7.03
C GLY A 157 -2.40 -2.38 -7.94
N GLU A 158 -1.47 -2.39 -8.90
CA GLU A 158 -1.21 -3.56 -9.74
C GLU A 158 0.07 -4.27 -9.28
N TYR A 159 -0.03 -5.56 -9.05
CA TYR A 159 1.03 -6.43 -8.57
C TYR A 159 1.25 -7.53 -9.59
N LYS A 160 2.51 -7.90 -9.82
CA LYS A 160 2.88 -8.92 -10.79
C LYS A 160 3.96 -9.81 -10.21
N VAL A 161 3.81 -11.12 -10.35
CA VAL A 161 4.87 -12.07 -10.06
C VAL A 161 6.02 -11.85 -11.05
N THR A 162 7.23 -11.68 -10.53
CA THR A 162 8.43 -11.34 -11.32
C THR A 162 9.44 -12.47 -11.38
N GLY A 163 9.22 -13.58 -10.67
CA GLY A 163 10.13 -14.72 -10.72
C GLY A 163 9.60 -15.94 -9.98
N TYR A 164 10.06 -17.09 -10.45
CA TYR A 164 9.75 -18.42 -9.93
C TYR A 164 11.05 -19.17 -9.60
N ASN A 165 10.96 -20.25 -8.84
CA ASN A 165 12.10 -21.14 -8.60
C ASN A 165 12.43 -22.05 -9.80
N VAL A 166 11.51 -22.17 -10.75
CA VAL A 166 11.63 -22.92 -12.01
C VAL A 166 11.44 -21.98 -13.21
N ASP A 167 11.59 -22.50 -14.43
CA ASP A 167 11.34 -21.72 -15.64
C ASP A 167 9.87 -21.28 -15.72
N GLU A 168 9.62 -20.04 -16.15
CA GLU A 168 8.26 -19.46 -16.18
C GLU A 168 7.27 -20.27 -17.05
N GLY A 169 7.78 -20.99 -18.06
CA GLY A 169 6.97 -21.84 -18.93
C GLY A 169 6.47 -23.12 -18.27
N GLU A 170 7.06 -23.52 -17.14
CA GLU A 170 6.70 -24.74 -16.40
C GLU A 170 5.61 -24.46 -15.35
N VAL A 171 5.41 -23.18 -14.98
CA VAL A 171 4.45 -22.78 -13.96
C VAL A 171 3.04 -22.66 -14.53
N ASP A 172 2.10 -23.45 -14.01
CA ASP A 172 0.67 -23.20 -14.20
C ASP A 172 0.27 -21.91 -13.47
N LYS A 173 0.20 -20.80 -14.22
CA LYS A 173 -0.15 -19.48 -13.69
C LYS A 173 -1.54 -19.46 -13.04
N THR A 174 -2.44 -20.36 -13.40
CA THR A 174 -3.79 -20.41 -12.81
C THR A 174 -3.78 -20.93 -11.37
N SER A 175 -2.72 -21.63 -10.98
CA SER A 175 -2.51 -22.12 -9.62
C SER A 175 -2.06 -21.04 -8.63
N ILE A 176 -1.57 -19.90 -9.13
CA ILE A 176 -1.09 -18.77 -8.31
C ILE A 176 -2.28 -18.10 -7.64
N LYS A 177 -2.22 -17.99 -6.32
CA LYS A 177 -3.19 -17.34 -5.44
C LYS A 177 -2.56 -16.10 -4.82
N TRP A 178 -3.41 -15.25 -4.26
CA TRP A 178 -2.98 -14.03 -3.59
C TRP A 178 -3.57 -13.91 -2.20
N ALA A 179 -2.81 -13.28 -1.30
CA ALA A 179 -3.23 -12.89 0.03
C ALA A 179 -2.67 -11.50 0.34
N PHE A 180 -3.27 -10.83 1.33
CA PHE A 180 -2.65 -9.64 1.91
C PHE A 180 -2.60 -9.74 3.43
N ARG A 181 -1.56 -9.18 4.02
CA ARG A 181 -1.36 -9.12 5.46
C ARG A 181 -1.39 -7.68 5.94
N VAL A 182 -2.24 -7.39 6.92
CA VAL A 182 -2.36 -6.09 7.59
C VAL A 182 -2.58 -6.33 9.08
N ASP A 183 -1.89 -5.58 9.93
CA ASP A 183 -1.93 -5.74 11.40
C ASP A 183 -1.70 -7.20 11.86
N GLY A 184 -0.81 -7.92 11.19
CA GLY A 184 -0.51 -9.33 11.48
C GLY A 184 -1.57 -10.34 11.04
N LYS A 185 -2.73 -9.90 10.52
CA LYS A 185 -3.79 -10.77 10.01
C LYS A 185 -3.65 -10.97 8.51
N ILE A 186 -3.70 -12.23 8.07
CA ILE A 186 -3.68 -12.63 6.66
C ILE A 186 -5.11 -12.78 6.14
N TRP A 187 -5.37 -12.25 4.95
CA TRP A 187 -6.62 -12.33 4.23
C TRP A 187 -6.38 -12.94 2.84
N HIS A 188 -7.02 -14.07 2.55
CA HIS A 188 -6.89 -14.73 1.25
C HIS A 188 -7.83 -14.09 0.22
N LEU A 189 -7.30 -13.78 -0.96
CA LEU A 189 -8.04 -13.20 -2.07
C LEU A 189 -8.61 -14.30 -2.96
N LYS A 190 -9.74 -14.00 -3.62
CA LYS A 190 -10.35 -14.89 -4.61
C LYS A 190 -9.64 -14.85 -5.98
N SER A 191 -8.87 -13.80 -6.23
CA SER A 191 -8.14 -13.62 -7.48
C SER A 191 -6.98 -14.62 -7.59
N THR A 192 -6.84 -15.21 -8.76
CA THR A 192 -5.73 -16.10 -9.14
C THR A 192 -5.01 -15.55 -10.37
N GLY A 193 -3.84 -16.10 -10.70
CA GLY A 193 -3.00 -15.65 -11.80
C GLY A 193 -1.71 -14.96 -11.34
N ASP A 194 -0.80 -14.73 -12.27
CA ASP A 194 0.48 -14.05 -12.05
C ASP A 194 0.36 -12.52 -11.95
N ASN A 195 -0.83 -11.96 -12.18
CA ASN A 195 -1.14 -10.55 -12.08
C ASN A 195 -2.33 -10.33 -11.14
N LEU A 196 -2.22 -9.34 -10.24
CA LEU A 196 -3.28 -8.94 -9.31
C LEU A 196 -3.51 -7.44 -9.42
N ARG A 197 -4.76 -7.05 -9.61
CA ARG A 197 -5.21 -5.67 -9.39
C ARG A 197 -6.02 -5.62 -8.10
N LEU A 198 -5.47 -5.00 -7.06
CA LEU A 198 -6.08 -4.93 -5.73
C LEU A 198 -6.54 -3.51 -5.42
N LYS A 199 -7.84 -3.35 -5.15
CA LYS A 199 -8.43 -2.09 -4.69
C LYS A 199 -8.38 -1.99 -3.17
N PHE A 200 -7.85 -0.88 -2.65
CA PHE A 200 -7.77 -0.62 -1.22
C PHE A 200 -8.88 0.33 -0.78
N ASN A 201 -9.96 -0.21 -0.22
CA ASN A 201 -11.18 0.54 0.11
C ASN A 201 -11.68 0.33 1.55
N VAL A 202 -10.80 -0.14 2.44
CA VAL A 202 -11.09 -0.29 3.87
C VAL A 202 -10.50 0.90 4.62
N GLU A 203 -11.36 1.75 5.16
CA GLU A 203 -10.98 3.02 5.80
C GLU A 203 -10.01 2.82 6.97
N ASN A 204 -10.21 1.77 7.77
CA ASN A 204 -9.32 1.40 8.88
C ASN A 204 -7.89 0.99 8.44
N HIS A 205 -7.63 0.85 7.14
CA HIS A 205 -6.30 0.57 6.61
C HIS A 205 -5.56 1.83 6.17
N ILE A 206 -6.21 3.01 6.18
CA ILE A 206 -5.53 4.27 5.88
C ILE A 206 -4.36 4.49 6.83
N GLY A 207 -3.19 4.84 6.27
CA GLY A 207 -1.94 5.04 6.99
C GLY A 207 -1.18 3.76 7.32
N LYS A 208 -1.78 2.58 7.14
CA LYS A 208 -1.15 1.28 7.45
C LYS A 208 -0.32 0.75 6.28
N GLU A 209 0.58 -0.16 6.60
CA GLU A 209 1.31 -0.97 5.64
C GLU A 209 0.62 -2.32 5.45
N VAL A 210 0.50 -2.73 4.19
CA VAL A 210 -0.08 -4.01 3.79
C VAL A 210 0.97 -4.78 3.00
N ASP A 211 1.26 -6.01 3.40
CA ASP A 211 2.10 -6.90 2.60
C ASP A 211 1.20 -7.67 1.62
N VAL A 212 1.43 -7.54 0.32
CA VAL A 212 0.71 -8.27 -0.74
C VAL A 212 1.54 -9.47 -1.16
N ILE A 213 0.98 -10.67 -1.03
CA ILE A 213 1.69 -11.96 -1.02
C ILE A 213 1.10 -12.89 -2.09
N PRO A 214 1.81 -13.15 -3.20
CA PRO A 214 1.49 -14.26 -4.10
C PRO A 214 2.00 -15.59 -3.53
N TYR A 215 1.29 -16.68 -3.82
CA TYR A 215 1.69 -18.02 -3.41
C TYR A 215 1.00 -19.10 -4.26
N ILE A 216 1.57 -20.31 -4.31
CA ILE A 216 0.94 -21.47 -4.97
C ILE A 216 0.32 -22.38 -3.90
N GLU A 217 1.15 -22.85 -2.96
CA GLU A 217 0.69 -23.67 -1.84
C GLU A 217 0.35 -22.82 -0.61
N ASN A 218 1.38 -22.21 0.00
CA ASN A 218 1.27 -21.48 1.26
C ASN A 218 1.86 -20.05 1.15
N PRO A 219 1.22 -19.03 1.75
CA PRO A 219 1.78 -17.67 1.77
C PRO A 219 3.13 -17.60 2.49
N ASP A 220 4.16 -17.12 1.80
CA ASP A 220 5.45 -16.77 2.38
C ASP A 220 5.57 -15.24 2.48
N GLY A 221 5.59 -14.71 3.71
CA GLY A 221 5.70 -13.28 3.94
C GLY A 221 7.02 -12.65 3.46
N SER A 222 8.06 -13.46 3.20
CA SER A 222 9.32 -12.98 2.63
C SER A 222 9.19 -12.65 1.14
N VAL A 223 8.22 -13.24 0.45
CA VAL A 223 7.87 -12.97 -0.95
C VAL A 223 6.65 -12.08 -0.99
N SER A 224 6.84 -10.79 -0.71
CA SER A 224 5.74 -9.83 -0.66
C SER A 224 6.14 -8.44 -1.13
N VAL A 225 5.14 -7.66 -1.58
CA VAL A 225 5.28 -6.21 -1.77
C VAL A 225 4.66 -5.52 -0.58
N ARG A 226 5.46 -4.72 0.13
CA ARG A 226 4.95 -3.86 1.20
C ARG A 226 4.42 -2.56 0.60
N THR A 227 3.13 -2.33 0.79
CA THR A 227 2.41 -1.18 0.25
C THR A 227 1.78 -0.37 1.37
N LYS A 228 2.15 0.91 1.47
CA LYS A 228 1.51 1.86 2.39
C LYS A 228 0.24 2.42 1.77
N ILE A 229 -0.87 2.35 2.50
CA ILE A 229 -2.12 2.99 2.07
C ILE A 229 -2.09 4.44 2.53
N ILE A 230 -2.10 5.37 1.58
CA ILE A 230 -2.07 6.81 1.87
C ILE A 230 -3.44 7.43 1.66
N ASP A 231 -3.77 8.45 2.45
CA ASP A 231 -5.05 9.13 2.31
C ASP A 231 -5.04 10.18 1.19
N PHE A 232 -6.23 10.53 0.72
CA PHE A 232 -6.47 11.70 -0.12
C PHE A 232 -7.09 12.83 0.72
N PRO A 233 -6.95 14.10 0.31
CA PRO A 233 -6.26 14.57 -0.89
C PRO A 233 -4.74 14.70 -0.70
N ILE A 234 -3.97 14.48 -1.77
CA ILE A 234 -2.52 14.76 -1.79
C ILE A 234 -2.33 16.15 -2.38
N PHE A 235 -1.97 17.13 -1.56
CA PHE A 235 -1.74 18.51 -2.02
C PHE A 235 -0.47 18.57 -2.88
N ILE A 236 -0.63 18.98 -4.13
CA ILE A 236 0.45 19.12 -5.11
C ILE A 236 1.06 20.52 -5.06
N ASP A 237 0.20 21.52 -4.89
CA ASP A 237 0.62 22.91 -4.83
C ASP A 237 -0.41 23.75 -4.08
N LYS A 238 0.06 24.84 -3.47
CA LYS A 238 -0.80 25.78 -2.75
C LYS A 238 -0.15 27.16 -2.72
N TYR A 239 -0.95 28.20 -2.89
CA TYR A 239 -0.50 29.58 -2.89
C TYR A 239 -1.39 30.43 -2.00
N LYS A 240 -0.74 31.16 -1.08
CA LYS A 240 -1.36 31.95 0.00
C LYS A 240 -2.38 31.15 0.84
N LEU A 241 -2.88 31.81 1.88
CA LEU A 241 -4.04 31.35 2.65
C LEU A 241 -5.25 32.18 2.21
N LYS A 242 -6.39 31.54 1.99
CA LYS A 242 -7.63 32.22 1.59
C LYS A 242 -7.98 33.32 2.60
N GLY A 243 -8.34 34.52 2.12
CA GLY A 243 -8.68 35.66 2.98
C GLY A 243 -7.54 36.28 3.78
N ARG A 244 -6.29 35.82 3.59
CA ARG A 244 -5.16 36.23 4.45
C ARG A 244 -3.96 36.71 3.65
N GLN A 245 -3.18 37.56 4.29
CA GLN A 245 -1.86 38.00 3.84
C GLN A 245 -0.82 37.80 4.94
N TYR A 246 0.43 37.60 4.53
CA TYR A 246 1.57 37.53 5.45
C TYR A 246 2.17 38.93 5.59
N LYS A 247 2.22 39.45 6.82
CA LYS A 247 2.76 40.78 7.13
C LYS A 247 3.30 40.77 8.55
N ASN A 248 4.49 41.34 8.77
CA ASN A 248 5.14 41.41 10.08
C ASN A 248 5.23 40.04 10.79
N ASP A 249 5.70 39.03 10.05
CA ASP A 249 5.88 37.66 10.54
C ASP A 249 4.61 36.96 11.07
N THR A 250 3.43 37.43 10.64
CA THR A 250 2.16 36.83 11.01
C THR A 250 1.15 36.83 9.86
N PHE A 251 0.20 35.90 9.90
CA PHE A 251 -0.92 35.87 8.98
C PHE A 251 -2.07 36.72 9.51
N ILE A 252 -2.36 37.81 8.81
CA ILE A 252 -3.50 38.69 9.08
C ILE A 252 -4.55 38.57 7.97
N ILE A 253 -5.73 39.11 8.21
CA ILE A 253 -6.76 39.24 7.16
C ILE A 253 -6.20 40.16 6.06
N ALA A 254 -6.47 39.83 4.80
CA ALA A 254 -6.06 40.65 3.66
C ALA A 254 -6.75 42.03 3.69
N ASP A 255 -6.08 43.08 3.21
CA ASP A 255 -6.56 44.46 3.42
C ASP A 255 -7.93 44.73 2.76
N ASP A 256 -8.15 44.18 1.57
CA ASP A 256 -9.41 44.16 0.82
C ASP A 256 -10.53 43.32 1.48
N MET A 257 -10.18 42.46 2.45
CA MET A 257 -11.09 41.59 3.22
C MET A 257 -11.30 42.05 4.67
N CYS A 258 -10.58 43.07 5.15
CA CYS A 258 -10.58 43.47 6.55
C CYS A 258 -11.87 44.13 7.04
N TYR A 259 -12.85 44.35 6.16
CA TYR A 259 -14.17 44.79 6.57
C TYR A 259 -15.12 43.59 6.65
N GLY A 260 -15.59 43.26 7.84
CA GLY A 260 -16.67 42.29 8.04
C GLY A 260 -16.40 41.17 9.03
N ASP A 261 -15.21 40.58 9.08
CA ASP A 261 -14.98 39.37 9.90
C ASP A 261 -13.69 39.37 10.75
N GLY A 262 -12.98 40.49 10.94
CA GLY A 262 -11.93 40.49 11.97
C GLY A 262 -11.09 41.74 12.10
N ILE A 263 -10.99 42.18 13.34
CA ILE A 263 -10.21 43.28 13.88
C ILE A 263 -8.82 43.37 13.22
N ASN A 264 -8.53 44.49 12.57
CA ASN A 264 -7.14 44.89 12.35
C ASN A 264 -6.52 45.18 13.73
N LEU A 265 -5.53 44.38 14.14
CA LEU A 265 -4.93 44.42 15.47
C LEU A 265 -4.33 45.80 15.84
N ASN A 266 -4.13 46.69 14.87
CA ASN A 266 -3.65 48.06 15.09
C ASN A 266 -4.76 49.13 15.10
N THR A 267 -5.93 48.90 14.48
CA THR A 267 -6.94 49.98 14.24
C THR A 267 -8.38 49.65 14.64
N GLY A 268 -8.66 48.44 15.10
CA GLY A 268 -9.92 48.10 15.76
C GLY A 268 -11.11 47.83 14.83
N HIS A 269 -11.41 48.65 13.81
CA HIS A 269 -12.66 48.49 13.05
C HIS A 269 -12.62 48.88 11.56
N SER A 270 -11.57 49.58 11.10
CA SER A 270 -11.38 49.92 9.68
C SER A 270 -9.88 50.11 9.43
N ILE A 271 -9.36 49.66 8.28
CA ILE A 271 -7.98 49.97 7.88
C ILE A 271 -7.84 51.47 7.58
N TYR A 272 -8.91 52.11 7.12
CA TYR A 272 -8.92 53.47 6.63
C TYR A 272 -9.80 54.37 7.50
N SER A 273 -9.23 55.46 8.02
CA SER A 273 -10.01 56.49 8.70
C SER A 273 -10.88 57.25 7.71
N LYS A 274 -12.01 57.81 8.17
CA LYS A 274 -12.85 58.67 7.33
C LYS A 274 -12.06 59.83 6.70
N GLU A 275 -11.19 60.46 7.50
CA GLU A 275 -10.31 61.54 7.04
C GLU A 275 -9.37 61.08 5.91
N ARG A 276 -8.79 59.88 6.03
CA ARG A 276 -7.96 59.29 4.97
C ARG A 276 -8.74 59.09 3.68
N ILE A 277 -9.99 58.65 3.76
CA ILE A 277 -10.87 58.50 2.59
C ILE A 277 -11.24 59.86 1.99
N GLU A 278 -11.52 60.88 2.81
CA GLU A 278 -11.83 62.25 2.34
C GLU A 278 -10.65 62.91 1.60
N ASN A 279 -9.42 62.50 1.90
CA ASN A 279 -8.19 63.00 1.27
C ASN A 279 -8.00 62.52 -0.19
N TYR A 280 -8.77 61.55 -0.67
CA TYR A 280 -8.81 61.20 -2.09
C TYR A 280 -9.39 62.33 -2.97
N GLY A 281 -10.00 63.36 -2.38
CA GLY A 281 -10.37 64.59 -3.07
C GLY A 281 -11.87 64.81 -3.25
N TRP A 282 -12.24 65.86 -3.98
CA TRP A 282 -13.61 66.35 -4.03
C TRP A 282 -14.61 65.32 -4.57
N MET A 283 -14.20 64.48 -5.53
CA MET A 283 -15.03 63.43 -6.11
C MET A 283 -15.39 62.35 -5.08
N MET A 284 -14.43 61.90 -4.26
CA MET A 284 -14.70 60.97 -3.17
C MET A 284 -15.63 61.59 -2.13
N ARG A 285 -15.33 62.83 -1.68
CA ARG A 285 -16.18 63.55 -0.72
C ARG A 285 -17.63 63.67 -1.18
N ASN A 286 -17.84 63.90 -2.47
CA ASN A 286 -19.19 63.93 -3.05
C ASN A 286 -19.88 62.57 -3.00
N THR A 287 -19.17 61.49 -3.37
CA THR A 287 -19.73 60.12 -3.31
C THR A 287 -20.04 59.69 -1.87
N MET A 288 -19.22 60.08 -0.90
CA MET A 288 -19.45 59.80 0.53
C MET A 288 -20.79 60.37 1.06
N ASN A 289 -21.31 61.43 0.43
CA ASN A 289 -22.57 62.07 0.79
C ASN A 289 -23.79 61.44 0.07
N PHE A 290 -23.60 60.43 -0.76
CA PHE A 290 -24.72 59.72 -1.39
C PHE A 290 -25.48 58.88 -0.36
N SER A 291 -26.79 58.74 -0.57
CA SER A 291 -27.59 57.72 0.11
C SER A 291 -27.11 56.33 -0.29
N ASP A 292 -27.37 55.34 0.56
CA ASP A 292 -27.04 53.94 0.27
C ASP A 292 -27.69 53.47 -1.04
N GLU A 293 -28.95 53.84 -1.29
CA GLU A 293 -29.64 53.57 -2.57
C GLU A 293 -28.86 54.10 -3.77
N ARG A 294 -28.37 55.36 -3.71
CA ARG A 294 -27.59 55.95 -4.80
C ARG A 294 -26.22 55.31 -4.94
N LEU A 295 -25.60 54.87 -3.84
CA LEU A 295 -24.34 54.12 -3.87
C LEU A 295 -24.53 52.78 -4.57
N TRP A 296 -25.57 52.03 -4.21
CA TRP A 296 -25.92 50.76 -4.85
C TRP A 296 -26.23 50.91 -6.33
N ILE A 297 -27.05 51.88 -6.72
CA ILE A 297 -27.35 52.16 -8.12
C ILE A 297 -26.07 52.51 -8.90
N ALA A 298 -25.19 53.33 -8.34
CA ALA A 298 -23.94 53.70 -8.98
C ALA A 298 -22.99 52.50 -9.15
N PHE A 299 -22.89 51.64 -8.15
CA PHE A 299 -22.09 50.43 -8.19
C PHE A 299 -22.66 49.42 -9.21
N GLU A 300 -23.95 49.13 -9.12
CA GLU A 300 -24.62 48.16 -9.96
C GLU A 300 -24.63 48.57 -11.43
N ASN A 301 -24.93 49.82 -11.76
CA ASN A 301 -24.89 50.32 -13.14
C ASN A 301 -23.49 50.23 -13.74
N MET A 302 -22.46 50.56 -12.97
CA MET A 302 -21.08 50.43 -13.43
C MET A 302 -20.76 48.98 -13.84
N ILE A 303 -21.15 48.01 -13.01
CA ILE A 303 -20.93 46.59 -13.31
C ILE A 303 -21.75 46.16 -14.53
N LYS A 304 -23.06 46.50 -14.57
CA LYS A 304 -24.00 46.08 -15.62
C LYS A 304 -23.70 46.65 -17.00
N ASP A 305 -23.21 47.88 -17.07
CA ASP A 305 -23.13 48.65 -18.31
C ASP A 305 -21.72 48.67 -18.88
N ILE A 306 -20.70 48.48 -18.03
CA ILE A 306 -19.30 48.63 -18.42
C ILE A 306 -18.56 47.30 -18.35
N PHE A 307 -18.77 46.50 -17.30
CA PHE A 307 -17.86 45.39 -16.99
C PHE A 307 -18.42 43.98 -17.21
N ALA A 308 -19.72 43.75 -17.08
CA ALA A 308 -20.29 42.39 -17.11
C ALA A 308 -21.42 42.24 -18.13
N TRP A 309 -21.32 41.20 -18.97
CA TRP A 309 -22.20 40.95 -20.11
C TRP A 309 -22.50 39.44 -20.20
N GLY A 310 -23.61 39.07 -20.86
CA GLY A 310 -24.01 37.67 -21.02
C GLY A 310 -24.29 36.96 -19.69
N GLU A 311 -23.93 35.67 -19.58
CA GLU A 311 -24.20 34.86 -18.39
C GLU A 311 -23.52 35.41 -17.12
N LEU A 312 -22.31 35.96 -17.27
CA LEU A 312 -21.54 36.55 -16.18
C LEU A 312 -22.16 37.86 -15.66
N LYS A 313 -22.99 38.57 -16.45
CA LYS A 313 -23.82 39.66 -15.91
C LYS A 313 -24.77 39.14 -14.84
N GLY A 314 -25.42 38.00 -15.08
CA GLY A 314 -26.30 37.38 -14.09
C GLY A 314 -25.55 36.95 -12.82
N VAL A 315 -24.30 36.47 -12.96
CA VAL A 315 -23.43 36.16 -11.81
C VAL A 315 -23.05 37.44 -11.06
N ALA A 316 -22.69 38.51 -11.77
CA ALA A 316 -22.32 39.79 -11.19
C ALA A 316 -23.45 40.36 -10.32
N LEU A 317 -24.70 40.29 -10.78
CA LEU A 317 -25.85 40.71 -9.97
C LEU A 317 -26.05 39.86 -8.71
N LYS A 318 -25.79 38.56 -8.79
CA LYS A 318 -25.83 37.68 -7.61
C LYS A 318 -24.73 38.01 -6.62
N MET A 319 -23.54 38.37 -7.09
CA MET A 319 -22.42 38.81 -6.24
C MET A 319 -22.69 40.16 -5.58
N ILE A 320 -23.31 41.11 -6.29
CA ILE A 320 -23.76 42.39 -5.72
C ILE A 320 -24.83 42.15 -4.66
N ALA A 321 -25.85 41.33 -4.96
CA ALA A 321 -26.89 40.99 -3.98
C ALA A 321 -26.32 40.26 -2.75
N HIS A 322 -25.28 39.44 -2.94
CA HIS A 322 -24.56 38.79 -1.83
C HIS A 322 -23.78 39.80 -0.98
N PHE A 323 -23.13 40.79 -1.61
CA PHE A 323 -22.48 41.90 -0.92
C PHE A 323 -23.48 42.73 -0.11
N GLU A 324 -24.62 43.07 -0.72
CA GLU A 324 -25.72 43.81 -0.09
C GLU A 324 -26.35 43.03 1.08
N GLY A 325 -26.45 41.71 0.95
CA GLY A 325 -26.90 40.80 2.02
C GLY A 325 -25.99 40.77 3.25
N ASN A 326 -24.76 41.30 3.13
CA ASN A 326 -23.89 41.66 4.24
C ASN A 326 -23.46 40.50 5.16
N THR A 327 -23.43 39.27 4.66
CA THR A 327 -23.07 38.09 5.48
C THR A 327 -21.56 37.86 5.57
N GLY A 328 -20.79 38.27 4.55
CA GLY A 328 -19.35 38.00 4.41
C GLY A 328 -19.01 36.54 4.06
N THR A 329 -20.02 35.67 3.93
CA THR A 329 -19.83 34.23 3.67
C THR A 329 -19.26 33.98 2.27
N GLU A 330 -18.56 32.86 2.07
CA GLU A 330 -18.00 32.48 0.77
C GLU A 330 -19.10 32.43 -0.33
N PHE A 331 -18.75 32.92 -1.52
CA PHE A 331 -19.61 32.87 -2.71
C PHE A 331 -19.04 31.91 -3.76
N SER A 332 -19.87 31.00 -4.25
CA SER A 332 -19.55 30.12 -5.38
C SER A 332 -20.68 30.10 -6.39
N ASN A 333 -20.34 30.05 -7.67
CA ASN A 333 -21.31 29.98 -8.74
C ASN A 333 -20.81 29.07 -9.87
N PRO A 334 -21.58 28.07 -10.34
CA PRO A 334 -21.14 27.17 -11.40
C PRO A 334 -20.78 27.88 -12.71
N ILE A 335 -21.44 28.99 -13.04
CA ILE A 335 -21.13 29.80 -14.23
C ILE A 335 -19.80 30.51 -14.02
N LEU A 336 -19.54 31.09 -12.83
CA LEU A 336 -18.24 31.69 -12.53
C LEU A 336 -17.11 30.67 -12.66
N THR A 337 -17.28 29.50 -12.04
CA THR A 337 -16.33 28.38 -12.12
C THR A 337 -16.07 27.97 -13.57
N LYS A 338 -17.12 27.79 -14.38
CA LYS A 338 -16.99 27.43 -15.79
C LYS A 338 -16.13 28.43 -16.56
N TYR A 339 -16.42 29.72 -16.42
CA TYR A 339 -15.68 30.76 -17.14
C TYR A 339 -14.22 30.87 -16.65
N ALA A 340 -13.98 30.69 -15.35
CA ALA A 340 -12.63 30.63 -14.80
C ALA A 340 -11.86 29.40 -15.30
N GLU A 341 -12.48 28.21 -15.33
CA GLU A 341 -11.87 26.97 -15.81
C GLU A 341 -11.53 27.03 -17.31
N GLU A 342 -12.45 27.54 -18.12
CA GLU A 342 -12.30 27.61 -19.57
C GLU A 342 -11.29 28.68 -20.02
N HIS A 343 -10.90 29.58 -19.12
CA HIS A 343 -9.99 30.68 -19.40
C HIS A 343 -8.60 30.19 -19.85
N PRO A 344 -7.97 30.82 -20.87
CA PRO A 344 -6.63 30.45 -21.33
C PRO A 344 -5.57 30.45 -20.21
N SER A 345 -5.64 31.39 -19.27
CA SER A 345 -4.71 31.42 -18.14
C SER A 345 -4.85 30.19 -17.23
N THR A 346 -6.06 29.72 -17.00
CA THR A 346 -6.33 28.52 -16.19
C THR A 346 -5.93 27.25 -16.93
N LYS A 347 -6.23 27.17 -18.24
CA LYS A 347 -5.79 26.06 -19.10
C LYS A 347 -4.26 25.92 -19.12
N ARG A 348 -3.54 27.05 -19.24
CA ARG A 348 -2.08 27.08 -19.11
C ARG A 348 -1.65 26.56 -17.74
N PHE A 349 -2.21 27.11 -16.66
CA PHE A 349 -1.90 26.70 -15.28
C PHE A 349 -2.09 25.18 -15.09
N CYS A 350 -3.23 24.63 -15.50
CA CYS A 350 -3.52 23.20 -15.44
C CYS A 350 -2.49 22.34 -16.20
N LYS A 351 -2.12 22.73 -17.42
CA LYS A 351 -1.10 22.03 -18.22
C LYS A 351 0.24 21.97 -17.50
N GLU A 352 0.63 23.05 -16.83
CA GLU A 352 1.89 23.11 -16.09
C GLU A 352 1.81 22.33 -14.77
N MET A 353 0.66 22.30 -14.10
CA MET A 353 0.43 21.41 -12.95
C MET A 353 0.55 19.93 -13.35
N GLU A 354 0.01 19.54 -14.50
CA GLU A 354 0.13 18.17 -15.03
C GLU A 354 1.59 17.78 -15.28
N LYS A 355 2.39 18.68 -15.87
CA LYS A 355 3.84 18.48 -16.02
C LYS A 355 4.54 18.32 -14.67
N LEU A 356 4.23 19.19 -13.70
CA LEU A 356 4.81 19.14 -12.37
C LEU A 356 4.52 17.80 -11.66
N ILE A 357 3.29 17.29 -11.79
CA ILE A 357 2.91 15.97 -11.26
C ILE A 357 3.76 14.87 -11.90
N VAL A 358 3.89 14.86 -13.23
CA VAL A 358 4.71 13.89 -13.97
C VAL A 358 6.19 13.98 -13.56
N GLU A 359 6.75 15.19 -13.46
CA GLU A 359 8.14 15.41 -13.08
C GLU A 359 8.44 14.89 -11.67
N ARG A 360 7.55 15.15 -10.70
CA ARG A 360 7.71 14.64 -9.33
C ARG A 360 7.58 13.13 -9.27
N LEU A 361 6.61 12.56 -9.97
CA LEU A 361 6.48 11.09 -10.08
C LEU A 361 7.74 10.46 -10.68
N LYS A 362 8.33 11.06 -11.72
CA LYS A 362 9.60 10.60 -12.32
C LYS A 362 10.76 10.64 -11.33
N LYS A 363 10.89 11.75 -10.62
CA LYS A 363 11.97 11.96 -9.63
C LYS A 363 11.94 10.92 -8.53
N ASP A 364 10.76 10.59 -8.04
CA ASP A 364 10.55 9.66 -6.93
C ASP A 364 10.16 8.25 -7.41
N ASN A 365 10.43 7.90 -8.68
CA ASN A 365 10.14 6.60 -9.29
C ASN A 365 8.73 6.06 -8.97
N GLY A 366 7.73 6.92 -9.06
CA GLY A 366 6.31 6.60 -8.86
C GLY A 366 5.82 6.63 -7.42
N VAL A 367 6.66 6.98 -6.43
CA VAL A 367 6.22 7.02 -5.02
C VAL A 367 5.31 8.22 -4.77
N ILE A 368 4.01 8.00 -4.92
CA ILE A 368 2.99 9.05 -4.93
C ILE A 368 2.95 9.93 -3.66
N GLY A 369 3.19 9.41 -2.47
CA GLY A 369 3.21 10.23 -1.26
C GLY A 369 4.39 11.22 -1.20
N GLN A 370 5.44 11.03 -2.02
CA GLN A 370 6.59 11.95 -2.07
C GLN A 370 6.35 13.17 -2.95
N ILE A 371 5.35 13.12 -3.85
CA ILE A 371 5.04 14.26 -4.73
C ILE A 371 4.25 15.36 -4.00
N GLN A 372 3.81 15.08 -2.77
CA GLN A 372 3.11 16.03 -1.91
C GLN A 372 3.96 17.28 -1.71
N HIS A 373 3.31 18.43 -1.80
CA HIS A 373 3.92 19.71 -1.48
C HIS A 373 4.36 19.72 -0.01
N LYS A 374 5.67 19.86 0.21
CA LYS A 374 6.25 20.06 1.54
C LYS A 374 6.15 21.55 1.88
N PHE A 375 5.03 21.96 2.46
CA PHE A 375 4.89 23.34 2.95
C PHE A 375 5.68 23.49 4.28
N TYR A 376 6.25 24.68 4.52
CA TYR A 376 6.79 25.12 5.82
C TYR A 376 7.98 24.32 6.38
N ASN A 377 9.14 24.38 5.73
CA ASN A 377 10.40 24.38 6.47
C ASN A 377 10.87 25.84 6.55
N GLY A 378 10.68 26.44 7.73
CA GLY A 378 11.13 27.79 8.03
C GLY A 378 12.60 27.99 7.64
N ASN A 379 12.87 29.20 7.15
CA ASN A 379 14.15 29.81 6.77
C ASN A 379 14.39 30.08 5.27
N ASP A 380 13.64 29.45 4.36
CA ASP A 380 13.61 29.83 2.92
C ASP A 380 12.17 29.99 2.36
N GLY A 381 11.18 29.97 3.27
CA GLY A 381 9.78 29.62 3.00
C GLY A 381 8.80 30.75 2.71
N ASP A 382 9.24 31.89 2.17
CA ASP A 382 8.33 33.03 1.91
C ASP A 382 8.58 33.79 0.60
N ARG A 383 9.36 33.22 -0.32
CA ARG A 383 9.21 33.62 -1.72
C ARG A 383 8.13 32.73 -2.31
N PRO A 384 6.96 33.27 -2.67
CA PRO A 384 6.09 32.53 -3.56
C PRO A 384 6.91 32.16 -4.81
N ARG A 385 6.38 31.28 -5.68
CA ARG A 385 6.80 31.32 -7.09
C ARG A 385 6.33 32.64 -7.73
N THR A 386 6.57 33.78 -7.10
CA THR A 386 6.52 35.11 -7.69
C THR A 386 7.66 35.11 -8.69
N TYR A 387 7.31 35.03 -9.98
CA TYR A 387 8.17 35.23 -11.15
C TYR A 387 8.90 34.05 -11.79
N ASP A 388 8.65 32.79 -11.45
CA ASP A 388 8.97 31.70 -12.39
C ASP A 388 7.91 31.67 -13.50
N MET A 389 8.23 32.38 -14.60
CA MET A 389 7.39 32.73 -15.75
C MET A 389 6.61 31.58 -16.42
N ASN A 390 6.87 30.31 -16.06
CA ASN A 390 6.13 29.17 -16.61
C ASN A 390 4.88 28.78 -15.78
N TYR A 391 4.83 29.01 -14.46
CA TYR A 391 3.80 28.46 -13.55
C TYR A 391 2.87 29.49 -12.90
N GLY A 392 2.74 30.69 -13.47
CA GLY A 392 1.90 31.75 -12.90
C GLY A 392 0.45 31.31 -12.67
N HIS A 393 -0.08 31.65 -11.47
CA HIS A 393 -1.47 31.38 -11.09
C HIS A 393 -2.46 31.99 -12.07
N PRO A 394 -3.70 31.45 -12.17
CA PRO A 394 -4.69 31.97 -13.10
C PRO A 394 -4.97 33.45 -12.88
N ARG A 395 -4.90 34.24 -13.95
CA ARG A 395 -5.27 35.66 -13.96
C ARG A 395 -6.27 35.91 -15.09
N PHE A 396 -7.08 36.94 -14.90
CA PHE A 396 -8.21 37.32 -15.75
C PHE A 396 -8.14 38.84 -16.05
N LYS A 397 -6.99 39.29 -16.56
CA LYS A 397 -6.71 40.72 -16.79
C LYS A 397 -7.27 41.20 -18.13
N TYR A 398 -7.82 42.40 -18.12
CA TYR A 398 -8.44 43.05 -19.29
C TYR A 398 -7.57 43.07 -20.57
N ASN A 399 -6.25 43.29 -20.44
CA ASN A 399 -5.33 43.41 -21.58
C ASN A 399 -4.84 42.05 -22.11
N GLU A 400 -5.01 40.97 -21.34
CA GLU A 400 -4.68 39.59 -21.72
C GLU A 400 -5.92 38.85 -22.26
N ASP A 401 -7.12 39.39 -21.99
CA ASP A 401 -8.40 38.68 -22.11
C ASP A 401 -9.29 39.13 -23.28
N GLY A 402 -8.91 40.15 -24.07
CA GLY A 402 -9.69 40.60 -25.24
C GLY A 402 -11.19 40.78 -24.96
N TRP A 403 -12.06 40.11 -25.75
CA TRP A 403 -13.53 40.14 -25.59
C TRP A 403 -14.04 39.44 -24.31
N SER A 404 -13.24 38.60 -23.64
CA SER A 404 -13.62 37.89 -22.42
C SER A 404 -13.51 38.72 -21.13
N GLY A 405 -12.57 39.68 -21.08
CA GLY A 405 -12.50 40.67 -19.99
C GLY A 405 -13.75 41.57 -19.93
N LYS A 406 -14.42 41.76 -21.07
CA LYS A 406 -15.73 42.44 -21.17
C LYS A 406 -16.93 41.57 -20.77
N LYS A 407 -16.76 40.27 -20.53
CA LYS A 407 -17.88 39.40 -20.09
C LYS A 407 -18.11 39.49 -18.58
N GLY A 408 -17.13 39.93 -17.79
CA GLY A 408 -17.28 40.15 -16.35
C GLY A 408 -16.20 39.51 -15.50
N LEU A 409 -15.44 38.54 -16.02
CA LEU A 409 -14.49 37.78 -15.19
C LEU A 409 -13.40 38.67 -14.57
N THR A 410 -12.95 39.70 -15.30
CA THR A 410 -11.99 40.68 -14.76
C THR A 410 -12.55 41.49 -13.60
N ILE A 411 -13.83 41.87 -13.58
CA ILE A 411 -14.37 42.67 -12.47
C ILE A 411 -14.82 41.80 -11.28
N LEU A 412 -15.14 40.54 -11.55
CA LEU A 412 -15.61 39.59 -10.53
C LEU A 412 -14.46 38.88 -9.80
N VAL A 413 -13.28 38.81 -10.44
CA VAL A 413 -12.11 38.05 -9.95
C VAL A 413 -10.80 38.78 -10.27
N ASN A 414 -10.56 39.23 -11.51
CA ASN A 414 -9.31 39.89 -11.96
C ASN A 414 -8.03 39.05 -11.86
N ASP A 415 -7.62 38.67 -10.66
CA ASP A 415 -6.50 37.79 -10.35
C ASP A 415 -6.98 36.69 -9.38
N THR A 416 -6.16 35.68 -9.11
CA THR A 416 -6.44 34.72 -8.04
C THR A 416 -5.61 35.06 -6.82
N TRP A 417 -6.28 35.45 -5.73
CA TRP A 417 -5.63 35.71 -4.45
C TRP A 417 -4.91 34.46 -3.90
N ALA A 418 -5.60 33.32 -3.88
CA ALA A 418 -5.07 32.06 -3.35
C ALA A 418 -5.52 30.88 -4.20
N TYR A 419 -4.80 29.77 -4.14
CA TYR A 419 -5.24 28.52 -4.76
C TYR A 419 -4.76 27.28 -4.02
N GLU A 420 -5.44 26.17 -4.27
CA GLU A 420 -5.04 24.82 -3.84
C GLU A 420 -5.17 23.86 -5.03
N VAL A 421 -4.14 23.04 -5.24
CA VAL A 421 -4.14 21.93 -6.20
C VAL A 421 -3.89 20.64 -5.45
N SER A 422 -4.79 19.69 -5.59
CA SER A 422 -4.67 18.41 -4.89
C SER A 422 -5.10 17.23 -5.75
N LEU A 423 -4.36 16.13 -5.72
CA LEU A 423 -4.83 14.86 -6.27
C LEU A 423 -5.96 14.30 -5.41
N THR A 424 -7.04 13.89 -6.06
CA THR A 424 -8.23 13.28 -5.46
C THR A 424 -8.43 11.83 -5.91
N LYS A 425 -7.77 11.43 -7.01
CA LYS A 425 -7.76 10.04 -7.49
C LYS A 425 -6.49 9.74 -8.27
N PHE A 426 -5.96 8.53 -8.12
CA PHE A 426 -4.81 8.05 -8.88
C PHE A 426 -4.93 6.56 -9.17
N GLU A 427 -4.85 6.19 -10.45
CA GLU A 427 -4.90 4.79 -10.91
C GLU A 427 -3.66 4.53 -11.74
N GLU A 428 -2.86 3.54 -11.39
CA GLU A 428 -1.62 3.19 -12.11
C GLU A 428 -1.69 1.81 -12.76
N LYS A 429 -0.97 1.67 -13.86
CA LYS A 429 -0.75 0.43 -14.62
C LYS A 429 0.70 0.40 -15.09
N GLY A 430 1.55 -0.23 -14.28
CA GLY A 430 3.00 -0.06 -14.39
C GLY A 430 3.37 1.42 -14.29
N LYS A 431 4.10 1.94 -15.28
CA LYS A 431 4.51 3.35 -15.35
C LYS A 431 3.47 4.30 -15.95
N ASN A 432 2.39 3.76 -16.53
CA ASN A 432 1.28 4.58 -17.01
C ASN A 432 0.33 4.86 -15.85
N PHE A 433 -0.26 6.05 -15.83
CA PHE A 433 -1.25 6.40 -14.81
C PHE A 433 -2.37 7.27 -15.35
N LYS A 434 -3.49 7.25 -14.65
CA LYS A 434 -4.61 8.18 -14.77
C LYS A 434 -4.80 8.89 -13.43
N ALA A 435 -4.67 10.21 -13.44
CA ALA A 435 -4.76 11.04 -12.25
C ALA A 435 -5.92 12.03 -12.37
N THR A 436 -6.70 12.16 -11.30
CA THR A 436 -7.69 13.22 -11.13
C THR A 436 -7.19 14.18 -10.05
N TYR A 437 -7.14 15.46 -10.39
CA TYR A 437 -6.78 16.53 -9.46
C TYR A 437 -7.89 17.58 -9.40
N LYS A 438 -8.08 18.13 -8.21
CA LYS A 438 -8.96 19.26 -7.92
C LYS A 438 -8.13 20.53 -7.89
N VAL A 439 -8.63 21.56 -8.56
CA VAL A 439 -8.15 22.93 -8.45
C VAL A 439 -9.21 23.74 -7.73
N THR A 440 -8.79 24.46 -6.69
CA THR A 440 -9.61 25.43 -5.97
C THR A 440 -8.96 26.79 -6.10
N LEU A 441 -9.65 27.74 -6.72
CA LEU A 441 -9.22 29.13 -6.85
C LEU A 441 -10.04 30.00 -5.89
N TYR A 442 -9.35 30.92 -5.23
CA TYR A 442 -9.93 31.90 -4.33
C TYR A 442 -9.54 33.30 -4.76
N ASP A 443 -10.48 34.22 -4.64
CA ASP A 443 -10.23 35.64 -4.78
C ASP A 443 -11.14 36.46 -3.86
N HIS A 444 -10.93 37.76 -3.75
CA HIS A 444 -11.66 38.64 -2.86
C HIS A 444 -12.58 39.55 -3.65
N PHE A 445 -13.85 39.60 -3.26
CA PHE A 445 -14.78 40.63 -3.74
C PHE A 445 -14.81 41.79 -2.75
N GLY A 446 -13.74 42.56 -2.76
CA GLY A 446 -13.54 43.76 -1.95
C GLY A 446 -12.52 44.68 -2.59
N LEU A 447 -12.46 45.93 -2.13
CA LEU A 447 -11.50 46.93 -2.62
C LEU A 447 -10.53 47.36 -1.53
N ASP A 448 -9.26 47.54 -1.92
CA ASP A 448 -8.25 48.22 -1.12
C ASP A 448 -7.88 49.61 -1.70
N GLU A 449 -7.01 50.36 -1.04
CA GLU A 449 -6.57 51.67 -1.52
C GLU A 449 -5.86 51.64 -2.88
N PRO A 450 -4.93 50.70 -3.16
CA PRO A 450 -4.34 50.52 -4.48
C PRO A 450 -5.33 50.37 -5.64
N ASP A 451 -6.57 49.92 -5.39
CA ASP A 451 -7.63 49.89 -6.41
C ASP A 451 -8.14 51.29 -6.77
N LEU A 452 -8.13 52.22 -5.82
CA LEU A 452 -8.48 53.63 -6.01
C LEU A 452 -7.33 54.48 -6.54
N GLU A 453 -6.07 54.05 -6.48
CA GLU A 453 -4.93 54.82 -7.00
C GLU A 453 -4.81 54.81 -8.54
N LYS A 454 -5.68 54.04 -9.20
CA LYS A 454 -5.70 53.84 -10.65
C LYS A 454 -6.80 54.70 -11.32
N LYS A 455 -6.93 54.57 -12.64
CA LYS A 455 -8.01 55.19 -13.43
C LYS A 455 -9.44 54.89 -12.93
N TYR A 456 -9.61 53.86 -12.10
CA TYR A 456 -10.91 53.43 -11.57
C TYR A 456 -11.53 54.43 -10.60
N TYR A 457 -10.71 55.24 -9.91
CA TYR A 457 -11.21 56.33 -9.05
C TYR A 457 -12.21 57.27 -9.73
N TYR A 458 -11.97 57.58 -11.00
CA TYR A 458 -12.84 58.49 -11.74
C TYR A 458 -14.24 57.91 -11.98
N MET A 459 -14.41 56.59 -11.89
CA MET A 459 -15.70 55.92 -12.02
C MET A 459 -16.46 55.98 -10.70
N VAL A 460 -17.67 56.54 -10.73
CA VAL A 460 -18.51 56.70 -9.53
C VAL A 460 -18.86 55.37 -8.86
N GLY A 461 -19.00 54.29 -9.62
CA GLY A 461 -19.30 52.96 -9.08
C GLY A 461 -18.16 52.36 -8.23
N PHE A 462 -16.89 52.59 -8.59
CA PHE A 462 -15.75 52.15 -7.78
C PHE A 462 -15.67 52.92 -6.46
N ARG A 463 -15.86 54.24 -6.52
CA ARG A 463 -16.00 55.06 -5.30
C ARG A 463 -17.17 54.60 -4.45
N ALA A 464 -18.31 54.27 -5.07
CA ALA A 464 -19.48 53.80 -4.36
C ALA A 464 -19.24 52.45 -3.68
N TRP A 465 -18.65 51.48 -4.37
CA TRP A 465 -18.25 50.19 -3.79
C TRP A 465 -17.31 50.38 -2.59
N PHE A 466 -16.30 51.23 -2.73
CA PHE A 466 -15.36 51.52 -1.64
C PHE A 466 -16.06 52.17 -0.43
N VAL A 467 -16.98 53.12 -0.65
CA VAL A 467 -17.77 53.75 0.42
C VAL A 467 -18.70 52.75 1.09
N LEU A 468 -19.37 51.87 0.32
CA LEU A 468 -20.23 50.82 0.87
C LEU A 468 -19.44 49.90 1.81
N GLN A 469 -18.26 49.45 1.36
CA GLN A 469 -17.39 48.59 2.15
C GLN A 469 -16.87 49.30 3.41
N HIS A 470 -16.17 50.43 3.24
CA HIS A 470 -15.34 51.01 4.30
C HIS A 470 -16.04 52.06 5.17
N LEU A 471 -17.21 52.56 4.74
CA LEU A 471 -17.97 53.60 5.45
C LEU A 471 -19.44 53.26 5.73
N ARG A 472 -19.97 52.17 5.17
CA ARG A 472 -21.36 51.71 5.41
C ARG A 472 -21.47 50.31 6.00
N ASN A 473 -20.33 49.67 6.28
CA ASN A 473 -20.25 48.35 6.91
C ASN A 473 -20.82 47.18 6.08
N TYR A 474 -20.73 47.27 4.76
CA TYR A 474 -20.99 46.10 3.90
C TYR A 474 -19.74 45.21 3.82
N LYS A 475 -19.91 43.92 4.12
CA LYS A 475 -18.83 42.93 4.22
C LYS A 475 -18.41 42.41 2.84
N PRO A 476 -17.17 42.64 2.37
CA PRO A 476 -16.57 41.85 1.30
C PRO A 476 -16.61 40.36 1.62
N PHE A 477 -16.39 39.55 0.59
CA PHE A 477 -16.44 38.09 0.71
C PHE A 477 -15.43 37.42 -0.22
N ILE A 478 -15.10 36.17 0.10
CA ILE A 478 -14.25 35.34 -0.74
C ILE A 478 -15.10 34.73 -1.86
N THR A 479 -14.63 34.87 -3.09
CA THR A 479 -15.12 34.07 -4.21
C THR A 479 -14.35 32.76 -4.29
N LYS A 480 -15.07 31.67 -4.56
CA LYS A 480 -14.50 30.32 -4.63
C LYS A 480 -14.94 29.62 -5.89
N MET A 481 -13.96 29.15 -6.68
CA MET A 481 -14.16 28.42 -7.92
C MET A 481 -13.45 27.06 -7.84
N GLU A 482 -14.19 25.97 -8.00
CA GLU A 482 -13.67 24.60 -7.85
C GLU A 482 -13.99 23.76 -9.07
N PHE A 483 -12.98 23.10 -9.63
CA PHE A 483 -13.16 22.16 -10.74
C PHE A 483 -12.14 21.01 -10.65
N GLU A 484 -12.47 19.88 -11.29
CA GLU A 484 -11.58 18.73 -11.38
C GLU A 484 -11.10 18.52 -12.81
N LYS A 485 -9.86 18.08 -12.94
CA LYS A 485 -9.25 17.67 -14.20
C LYS A 485 -8.75 16.25 -14.07
N THR A 486 -8.86 15.50 -15.17
CA THR A 486 -8.31 14.15 -15.27
C THR A 486 -7.39 14.07 -16.47
N PHE A 487 -6.19 13.54 -16.26
CA PHE A 487 -5.22 13.35 -17.33
C PHE A 487 -4.54 11.99 -17.22
N ASN A 488 -3.99 11.52 -18.33
CA ASN A 488 -3.15 10.33 -18.38
C ASN A 488 -1.69 10.76 -18.49
N GLY A 489 -0.80 10.05 -17.82
CA GLY A 489 0.63 10.33 -17.85
C GLY A 489 1.49 9.07 -17.80
N PHE A 490 2.80 9.28 -17.90
CA PHE A 490 3.82 8.24 -17.85
C PHE A 490 5.05 8.77 -17.07
N TYR A 491 5.56 7.97 -16.13
CA TYR A 491 6.74 8.32 -15.32
C TYR A 491 7.92 7.35 -15.50
#